data_AF-A0A962M2A3-F1
#
_entry.id   AF-A0A962M2A3-F1
#
_cell.length_a   1.000
_cell.length_b   1.000
_cell.length_c   1.000
_cell.angle_alpha   90.00
_cell.angle_beta   90.00
_cell.angle_gamma   90.00
#
_symmetry.space_group_name_H-M   'P 1'
#
loop_
_entity.id
_entity.type
_entity.pdbx_description
1 polymer ?
#
loop_
_entity_poly.entity_id
_entity_poly.type
_entity_poly.pdbx_seq_one_letter_code
_entity_poly.pdbx_strand_id
1 'polypeptide(L)'
;MDLERNSLGLGSKPALIVVDMIRGFTDPACPLGCDCPEVVAANARLLEEFHDRALPVYFSTVVYHRDDQARVFRERIQALNVLT
;
A
#
# COMPACT_ATOMS: atom_id res chain seq x y z
N MET A 1 -0.29 -7.10 -28.46
CA MET A 1 -0.77 -8.45 -28.08
C MET A 1 -0.76 -8.47 -26.57
N ASP A 2 -1.93 -8.59 -25.95
CA ASP A 2 -2.02 -8.75 -24.50
C ASP A 2 -1.64 -10.19 -24.13
N LEU A 3 -1.05 -10.36 -22.95
CA LEU A 3 -0.73 -11.67 -22.40
C LEU A 3 -2.02 -12.42 -22.03
N GLU A 4 -2.07 -13.72 -22.29
CA GLU A 4 -3.16 -14.57 -21.83
C GLU A 4 -3.22 -14.60 -20.30
N ARG A 5 -4.44 -14.52 -19.75
CA ARG A 5 -4.70 -14.53 -18.31
C ARG A 5 -5.24 -15.89 -17.88
N ASN A 6 -4.59 -16.51 -16.90
CA ASN A 6 -5.00 -17.76 -16.27
C ASN A 6 -5.40 -17.53 -14.80
N SER A 7 -6.32 -18.34 -14.27
CA SER A 7 -6.73 -18.31 -12.87
C SER A 7 -5.97 -19.35 -12.04
N LEU A 8 -5.43 -18.95 -10.89
CA LEU A 8 -4.60 -19.83 -10.03
C LEU A 8 -5.34 -20.39 -8.80
N GLY A 9 -6.48 -19.80 -8.42
CA GLY A 9 -7.18 -20.12 -7.16
C GLY A 9 -6.43 -19.64 -5.90
N LEU A 10 -6.99 -19.94 -4.72
CA LEU A 10 -6.38 -19.64 -3.42
C LEU A 10 -5.71 -20.90 -2.83
N GLY A 11 -4.57 -20.71 -2.18
CA GLY A 11 -3.90 -21.75 -1.40
C GLY A 11 -4.54 -21.98 -0.02
N SER A 12 -4.04 -22.98 0.71
CA SER A 12 -4.57 -23.35 2.04
C SER A 12 -4.11 -22.46 3.19
N LYS A 13 -3.02 -21.69 3.01
CA LYS A 13 -2.45 -20.81 4.03
C LYS A 13 -2.05 -19.47 3.40
N PRO A 14 -3.01 -18.56 3.17
CA PRO A 14 -2.71 -17.27 2.56
C PRO A 14 -1.98 -16.34 3.55
N ALA A 15 -1.32 -15.33 3.01
CA ALA A 15 -0.78 -14.19 3.74
C ALA A 15 -1.38 -12.91 3.16
N LEU A 16 -1.56 -11.89 3.98
CA LEU A 16 -2.01 -10.56 3.57
C LEU A 16 -0.81 -9.61 3.49
N ILE A 17 -0.66 -8.94 2.35
CA ILE A 17 0.30 -7.84 2.20
C ILE A 17 -0.50 -6.56 1.99
N VAL A 18 -0.40 -5.63 2.94
CA VAL A 18 -1.03 -4.32 2.87
C VAL A 18 0.00 -3.33 2.36
N VAL A 19 -0.16 -2.91 1.10
CA VAL A 19 0.80 -2.07 0.39
C VAL A 19 0.46 -0.60 0.58
N ASP A 20 1.38 0.16 1.16
CA ASP A 20 1.37 1.63 1.24
C ASP A 20 0.07 2.23 1.83
N MET A 21 -0.59 1.50 2.73
CA MET A 21 -1.77 1.98 3.47
C MET A 21 -1.39 2.90 4.64
N ILE A 22 -0.76 4.02 4.31
CA ILE A 22 -0.28 5.03 5.27
C ILE A 22 -1.04 6.34 5.12
N ARG A 23 -1.04 7.17 6.17
CA ARG A 23 -1.64 8.52 6.13
C ARG A 23 -1.12 9.37 4.97
N GLY A 24 0.15 9.18 4.58
CA GLY A 24 0.73 9.86 3.41
C GLY A 24 -0.09 9.68 2.13
N PHE A 25 -0.81 8.56 1.98
CA PHE A 25 -1.67 8.29 0.82
C PHE A 25 -3.17 8.32 1.12
N THR A 26 -3.58 8.24 2.39
CA THR A 26 -5.01 8.12 2.77
C THR A 26 -5.59 9.36 3.47
N ASP A 27 -4.76 10.31 3.87
CA ASP A 27 -5.21 11.56 4.47
C ASP A 27 -5.25 12.68 3.41
N PRO A 28 -6.41 13.22 3.03
CA PRO A 28 -6.51 14.26 2.00
C PRO A 28 -5.81 15.57 2.39
N ALA A 29 -5.41 15.76 3.65
CA ALA A 29 -4.57 16.89 4.06
C ALA A 29 -3.10 16.72 3.62
N CYS A 30 -2.67 15.50 3.28
CA CYS A 30 -1.34 15.24 2.72
C CYS A 30 -1.32 15.61 1.22
N PRO A 31 -0.26 16.24 0.69
CA PRO A 31 -0.13 16.51 -0.74
C PRO A 31 -0.18 15.28 -1.65
N LEU A 32 0.10 14.08 -1.11
CA LEU A 32 0.00 12.80 -1.81
C LEU A 32 -1.31 12.05 -1.52
N GLY A 33 -2.12 12.56 -0.60
CA GLY A 33 -3.26 11.86 -0.05
C GLY A 33 -4.47 11.83 -0.99
N CYS A 34 -5.22 10.73 -0.92
CA CYS A 34 -6.56 10.58 -1.46
C CYS A 34 -7.56 10.47 -0.31
N ASP A 35 -8.72 11.13 -0.43
CA ASP A 35 -9.90 10.77 0.36
C ASP A 35 -10.51 9.47 -0.18
N CYS A 36 -10.14 8.36 0.44
CA CYS A 36 -10.45 7.01 0.00
C CYS A 36 -10.93 6.12 1.18
N PRO A 37 -11.96 6.55 1.97
CA PRO A 37 -12.35 5.89 3.22
C PRO A 37 -12.86 4.46 3.03
N GLU A 38 -13.49 4.16 1.89
CA GLU A 38 -13.96 2.84 1.53
C GLU A 38 -12.81 1.83 1.34
N VAL A 39 -11.67 2.30 0.82
CA VAL A 39 -10.47 1.47 0.65
C VAL A 39 -9.87 1.14 2.02
N VAL A 40 -9.80 2.13 2.90
CA VAL A 40 -9.33 1.94 4.29
C VAL A 40 -10.22 0.94 5.02
N ALA A 41 -11.54 1.10 4.93
CA ALA A 41 -12.52 0.20 5.56
C ALA A 41 -12.43 -1.23 5.00
N ALA A 42 -12.23 -1.41 3.70
CA ALA A 42 -12.05 -2.73 3.11
C ALA A 42 -10.78 -3.44 3.61
N ASN A 43 -9.67 -2.70 3.75
CA ASN A 43 -8.43 -3.24 4.31
C ASN A 43 -8.58 -3.60 5.80
N ALA A 44 -9.31 -2.79 6.58
CA ALA A 44 -9.59 -3.10 7.99
C ALA A 44 -10.32 -4.44 8.15
N ARG A 45 -11.33 -4.71 7.31
CA ARG A 45 -12.05 -6.00 7.33
C ARG A 45 -11.16 -7.19 6.99
N LEU A 46 -10.23 -7.03 6.04
CA LEU A 46 -9.26 -8.08 5.71
C LEU A 46 -8.29 -8.32 6.87
N LEU A 47 -7.84 -7.25 7.53
CA LEU A 47 -6.95 -7.33 8.68
C LEU A 47 -7.61 -8.06 9.85
N GLU A 48 -8.86 -7.73 10.16
CA GLU A 48 -9.65 -8.41 11.19
C GLU A 48 -9.72 -9.92 10.93
N GLU A 49 -10.13 -10.33 9.73
CA GLU A 49 -10.22 -11.76 9.36
C GLU A 49 -8.89 -12.50 9.43
N PHE A 50 -7.79 -11.86 9.03
CA PHE A 50 -6.47 -12.48 9.12
C PHE A 50 -5.99 -12.61 10.56
N HIS A 51 -6.23 -11.61 11.40
CA HIS A 51 -5.89 -11.65 12.82
C HIS A 51 -6.71 -12.70 13.58
N ASP A 52 -8.02 -12.76 13.34
CA ASP A 52 -8.92 -13.74 13.98
C ASP A 52 -8.50 -15.19 13.68
N ARG A 53 -7.90 -15.42 12.50
CA ARG A 53 -7.41 -16.73 12.04
C ARG A 53 -5.94 -16.97 12.34
N ALA A 54 -5.27 -16.03 13.01
CA ALA A 54 -3.82 -16.03 13.26
C ALA A 54 -2.99 -16.27 11.97
N LEU A 55 -3.40 -15.67 10.86
CA LEU A 55 -2.72 -15.74 9.57
C LEU A 55 -1.68 -14.60 9.42
N PRO A 56 -0.64 -14.78 8.60
CA PRO A 56 0.40 -13.78 8.43
C PRO A 56 -0.12 -12.49 7.78
N VAL A 57 0.27 -11.35 8.35
CA VAL A 57 0.00 -10.00 7.84
C VAL A 57 1.31 -9.24 7.75
N TYR A 58 1.57 -8.61 6.61
CA TYR A 58 2.75 -7.78 6.36
C TYR A 58 2.32 -6.41 5.81
N PHE A 59 3.01 -5.37 6.26
CA PHE A 59 2.82 -4.01 5.77
C PHE A 59 4.06 -3.56 5.02
N SER A 60 3.85 -2.85 3.91
CA SER A 60 4.92 -2.12 3.24
C SER A 60 4.65 -0.62 3.25
N THR A 61 5.72 0.15 3.18
CA THR A 61 5.66 1.58 2.99
C THR A 61 6.93 2.07 2.29
N VAL A 62 6.83 3.19 1.59
CA VAL A 62 7.96 3.88 0.96
C VAL A 62 8.46 4.97 1.90
N VAL A 63 9.77 4.96 2.17
CA VAL A 63 10.44 5.97 2.99
C VAL A 63 11.73 6.39 2.31
N TYR A 64 11.98 7.70 2.24
CA TYR A 64 13.22 8.29 1.75
C TYR A 64 14.01 8.90 2.91
N HIS A 65 15.09 8.24 3.29
CA HIS A 65 15.99 8.73 4.34
C HIS A 65 17.01 9.75 3.83
N ARG A 66 17.23 9.82 2.51
CA ARG A 66 18.22 10.72 1.90
C ARG A 66 17.70 11.34 0.61
N ASP A 67 18.23 12.50 0.27
CA ASP A 67 17.81 13.27 -0.90
C ASP A 67 18.24 12.66 -2.24
N ASP A 68 19.27 11.80 -2.25
CA ASP A 68 19.72 11.09 -3.44
C ASP A 68 18.80 9.92 -3.84
N GLN A 69 17.95 9.44 -2.93
CA GLN A 69 17.05 8.31 -3.18
C GLN A 69 15.89 8.72 -4.09
N ALA A 70 15.65 7.96 -5.16
CA ALA A 70 14.59 8.19 -6.14
C ALA A 70 14.56 9.62 -6.73
N ARG A 71 15.72 10.29 -6.78
CA ARG A 71 15.87 11.70 -7.16
C ARG A 71 15.08 12.09 -8.41
N VAL A 72 15.25 11.35 -9.52
CA VAL A 72 14.58 11.66 -10.80
C VAL A 72 13.05 11.65 -10.65
N PHE A 73 12.51 10.76 -9.81
CA PHE A 73 11.07 10.64 -9.60
C PHE A 73 10.55 11.73 -8.64
N ARG A 74 11.29 12.03 -7.56
CA ARG A 74 10.97 13.10 -6.59
C ARG A 74 11.14 14.51 -7.17
N GLU A 75 12.03 14.69 -8.14
CA GLU A 75 12.15 15.94 -8.91
C GLU A 75 10.93 16.17 -9.80
N ARG A 76 10.37 15.09 -10.38
CA ARG A 76 9.15 15.15 -11.20
C ARG A 76 7.88 15.30 -10.36
N ILE A 77 7.79 14.59 -9.24
CA ILE A 77 6.63 14.57 -8.35
C ILE A 77 7.09 15.04 -6.97
N GLN A 78 7.15 16.36 -6.78
CA GLN A 78 7.71 16.98 -5.57
C GLN A 78 6.96 16.58 -4.28
N ALA A 79 5.69 16.22 -4.38
CA ALA A 79 4.90 15.73 -3.25
C ALA A 79 5.50 14.46 -2.60
N LEU A 80 6.29 13.66 -3.32
CA LEU A 80 6.96 12.47 -2.77
C LEU A 80 7.98 12.77 -1.67
N ASN A 81 8.42 14.03 -1.53
CA ASN A 81 9.36 14.43 -0.48
C ASN A 81 8.77 14.40 0.94
N VAL A 82 7.45 14.20 1.10
CA VAL A 82 6.81 14.04 2.42
C VAL A 82 6.96 12.62 2.98
N LEU A 83 7.48 11.67 2.20
CA LEU A 83 7.69 10.28 2.60
C LEU A 83 9.08 10.11 3.25
N THR A 84 9.21 10.50 4.52
CA THR A 84 10.48 10.53 5.27
C THR A 84 10.46 9.70 6.55
#